data_AF-A0A4Q3FWX9-F1
#
_entry.id   AF-A0A4Q3FWX9-F1
#
_cell.length_a   1.000
_cell.length_b   1.000
_cell.length_c   1.000
_cell.angle_alpha   90.00
_cell.angle_beta   90.00
_cell.angle_gamma   90.00
#
_symmetry.space_group_name_H-M   'P 1'
#
loop_
_entity.id
_entity.type
_entity.pdbx_description
1 polymer ?
#
loop_
_entity_poly.entity_id
_entity_poly.type
_entity_poly.pdbx_seq_one_letter_code
_entity_poly.pdbx_strand_id
1 'polypeptide(L)'
;KWIVVDCGVSFGGPDLPGIELIMANPEFLEENADDVLALILTHSHEDHYGAVLDLWPVFDKPVYATPFTAAMLAAKRAGDGIVENVGIPDHLDPGAEEADMYWGKIVGEWGDFKATVSADYTKMGGVPVPIQVVDSIQIVRDYFANSVLNGGDTIPITGDPLFRYENYADPLPQKIVQKGVQFTLEYRLSDNLTAKAIGASRSYRRDDTNNYGPNNLRGLVSTGANTPPVLRSFSGWYGFLERFQTQSQKTMEVQILGEYDQINFVLGGFYFDEDARDFGTTRLPFFISSTLASDVIQLRDYSVKSKSKAAFAQVDYRPDFLGGIVELTGGIRYTKDTRDFQQVTPIVRSLPLSGDNWSYILGANIDVSDDIMVYGRYSTGYRAGGFN
;
A
#
# COMPACT_ATOMS: atom_id res chain seq x y z
N LYS A 1 -31.83 30.03 16.36
CA LYS A 1 -31.98 28.73 15.65
C LYS A 1 -31.24 28.77 14.32
N TRP A 2 -30.40 27.78 14.04
CA TRP A 2 -29.42 27.76 12.96
C TRP A 2 -29.50 26.47 12.15
N ILE A 3 -29.29 26.58 10.84
CA ILE A 3 -29.00 25.44 9.96
C ILE A 3 -27.59 25.67 9.43
N VAL A 4 -26.73 24.68 9.63
CA VAL A 4 -25.35 24.72 9.13
C VAL A 4 -25.35 24.19 7.70
N VAL A 5 -24.60 24.83 6.81
CA VAL A 5 -24.48 24.42 5.42
C VAL A 5 -23.01 24.12 5.17
N ASP A 6 -22.73 22.87 4.84
CA ASP A 6 -21.39 22.31 4.66
C ASP A 6 -20.48 22.35 5.91
N CYS A 7 -19.60 21.37 5.99
CA CYS A 7 -18.62 21.19 7.05
C CYS A 7 -17.43 20.44 6.44
N GLY A 8 -16.60 21.17 5.70
CA GLY A 8 -15.48 20.60 4.96
C GLY A 8 -14.10 20.98 5.51
N VAL A 9 -13.08 20.51 4.80
CA VAL A 9 -11.68 20.82 5.07
C VAL A 9 -11.11 21.77 4.02
N SER A 10 -10.10 22.53 4.40
CA SER A 10 -9.21 23.20 3.47
C SER A 10 -7.78 22.68 3.64
N PHE A 11 -6.86 23.11 2.78
CA PHE A 11 -5.48 22.62 2.76
C PHE A 11 -4.52 23.74 3.13
N GLY A 12 -3.43 23.40 3.82
CA GLY A 12 -2.35 24.34 4.12
C GLY A 12 -1.66 24.85 2.85
N GLY A 13 -1.61 26.17 2.70
CA GLY A 13 -0.84 26.83 1.65
C GLY A 13 0.64 27.04 2.04
N PRO A 14 1.44 27.69 1.18
CA PRO A 14 2.83 28.03 1.47
C PRO A 14 3.05 28.80 2.79
N ASP A 15 2.03 29.51 3.26
CA ASP A 15 2.05 30.31 4.49
C ASP A 15 1.85 29.46 5.77
N LEU A 16 1.47 28.18 5.63
CA LEU A 16 1.23 27.23 6.73
C LEU A 16 2.05 25.94 6.53
N PRO A 17 3.40 26.01 6.57
CA PRO A 17 4.24 24.85 6.31
C PRO A 17 4.06 23.77 7.38
N GLY A 18 3.76 22.55 6.93
CA GLY A 18 3.56 21.37 7.79
C GLY A 18 2.12 21.16 8.25
N ILE A 19 1.17 22.03 7.87
CA ILE A 19 -0.27 21.80 8.09
C ILE A 19 -0.86 21.17 6.83
N GLU A 20 -1.32 19.92 6.94
CA GLU A 20 -1.92 19.19 5.81
C GLU A 20 -3.40 19.52 5.62
N LEU A 21 -4.13 19.70 6.72
CA LEU A 21 -5.58 19.95 6.74
C LEU A 21 -5.92 21.11 7.69
N ILE A 22 -6.90 21.91 7.28
CA ILE A 22 -7.46 23.03 8.04
C ILE A 22 -8.96 22.81 8.18
N MET A 23 -9.48 22.94 9.39
CA MET A 23 -10.90 22.80 9.71
C MET A 23 -11.45 24.09 10.32
N ALA A 24 -12.77 24.27 10.25
CA ALA A 24 -13.43 25.38 10.93
C ALA A 24 -13.33 25.23 12.46
N ASN A 25 -13.19 26.35 13.19
CA ASN A 25 -13.33 26.34 14.64
C ASN A 25 -14.83 26.23 15.01
N PRO A 26 -15.28 25.14 15.64
CA PRO A 26 -16.70 24.93 15.97
C PRO A 26 -17.15 25.69 17.23
N GLU A 27 -16.24 26.29 18.01
CA GLU A 27 -16.50 26.85 19.35
C GLU A 27 -17.76 27.74 19.44
N PHE A 28 -17.96 28.62 18.47
CA PHE A 28 -19.16 29.46 18.42
C PHE A 28 -20.46 28.64 18.31
N LEU A 29 -20.46 27.59 17.49
CA LEU A 29 -21.62 26.71 17.36
C LEU A 29 -21.79 25.86 18.61
N GLU A 30 -20.70 25.40 19.23
CA GLU A 30 -20.72 24.58 20.45
C GLU A 30 -21.36 25.34 21.62
N GLU A 31 -20.98 26.60 21.82
CA GLU A 31 -21.58 27.50 22.82
C GLU A 31 -23.09 27.72 22.59
N ASN A 32 -23.56 27.50 21.37
CA ASN A 32 -24.95 27.72 20.94
C ASN A 32 -25.61 26.43 20.42
N ALA A 33 -25.14 25.25 20.86
CA ALA A 33 -25.53 23.95 20.30
C ALA A 33 -27.04 23.68 20.35
N ASP A 34 -27.74 24.15 21.40
CA ASP A 34 -29.21 24.03 21.54
C ASP A 34 -29.99 24.77 20.44
N ASP A 35 -29.35 25.76 19.82
CA ASP A 35 -29.91 26.52 18.72
C ASP A 35 -29.55 25.95 17.35
N VAL A 36 -28.65 24.98 17.25
CA VAL A 36 -28.33 24.28 16.00
C VAL A 36 -29.41 23.23 15.73
N LEU A 37 -30.03 23.30 14.54
CA LEU A 37 -31.12 22.40 14.15
C LEU A 37 -30.61 21.20 13.36
N ALA A 38 -29.73 21.41 12.39
CA ALA A 38 -29.22 20.39 11.47
C ALA A 38 -28.03 20.91 10.64
N LEU A 39 -27.33 19.98 10.01
CA LEU A 39 -26.35 20.22 8.94
C LEU A 39 -26.96 19.82 7.59
N ILE A 40 -26.76 20.64 6.57
CA ILE A 40 -27.09 20.33 5.18
C ILE A 40 -25.79 20.27 4.37
N LEU A 41 -25.54 19.13 3.74
CA LEU A 41 -24.42 18.96 2.81
C LEU A 41 -24.90 19.21 1.38
N THR A 42 -24.25 20.16 0.72
CA THR A 42 -24.63 20.60 -0.62
C THR A 42 -24.17 19.60 -1.67
N HIS A 43 -22.93 19.09 -1.59
CA HIS A 43 -22.36 18.13 -2.52
C HIS A 43 -21.11 17.43 -1.97
N SER A 44 -20.54 16.50 -2.75
CA SER A 44 -19.55 15.51 -2.31
C SER A 44 -18.10 15.86 -2.66
N HIS A 45 -17.63 17.06 -2.34
CA HIS A 45 -16.20 17.40 -2.36
C HIS A 45 -15.67 17.61 -0.92
N GLU A 46 -14.40 17.33 -0.69
CA GLU A 46 -13.77 17.36 0.65
C GLU A 46 -13.90 18.72 1.35
N ASP A 47 -13.94 19.81 0.59
CA ASP A 47 -14.20 21.17 1.07
C ASP A 47 -15.64 21.43 1.52
N HIS A 48 -16.56 20.47 1.32
CA HIS A 48 -17.96 20.56 1.73
C HIS A 48 -18.36 19.55 2.82
N TYR A 49 -17.78 18.35 2.84
CA TYR A 49 -18.14 17.31 3.83
C TYR A 49 -16.95 16.71 4.58
N GLY A 50 -15.72 17.11 4.24
CA GLY A 50 -14.50 16.47 4.72
C GLY A 50 -14.25 16.56 6.23
N ALA A 51 -14.83 17.54 6.92
CA ALA A 51 -14.67 17.73 8.37
C ALA A 51 -15.89 17.24 9.18
N VAL A 52 -16.91 16.68 8.51
CA VAL A 52 -18.16 16.26 9.16
C VAL A 52 -17.91 15.22 10.23
N LEU A 53 -17.04 14.24 9.97
CA LEU A 53 -16.77 13.15 10.90
C LEU A 53 -15.99 13.60 12.13
N ASP A 54 -15.20 14.67 12.01
CA ASP A 54 -14.39 15.23 13.08
C ASP A 54 -15.17 16.22 13.96
N LEU A 55 -15.98 17.10 13.35
CA LEU A 55 -16.59 18.23 14.05
C LEU A 55 -18.06 18.03 14.38
N TRP A 56 -18.82 17.35 13.52
CA TRP A 56 -20.27 17.27 13.68
C TRP A 56 -20.78 16.38 14.83
N PRO A 57 -20.08 15.30 15.26
CA PRO A 57 -20.54 14.44 16.34
C PRO A 57 -20.85 15.18 17.66
N VAL A 58 -20.18 16.30 17.93
CA VAL A 58 -20.35 17.11 19.16
C VAL A 58 -21.76 17.69 19.28
N PHE A 59 -22.44 17.96 18.15
CA PHE A 59 -23.75 18.62 18.15
C PHE A 59 -24.93 17.66 18.35
N ASP A 60 -24.75 16.37 18.03
CA ASP A 60 -25.81 15.34 18.03
C ASP A 60 -27.10 15.79 17.31
N LYS A 61 -26.94 16.41 16.13
CA LYS A 61 -28.04 16.92 15.28
C LYS A 61 -28.09 16.20 13.92
N PRO A 62 -29.27 16.15 13.26
CA PRO A 62 -29.43 15.52 11.95
C PRO A 62 -28.51 16.11 10.87
N VAL A 63 -28.04 15.24 9.97
CA VAL A 63 -27.35 15.62 8.73
C VAL A 63 -28.24 15.28 7.54
N TYR A 64 -28.52 16.27 6.70
CA TYR A 64 -29.28 16.11 5.45
C TYR A 64 -28.34 16.25 4.26
N ALA A 65 -28.48 15.34 3.30
CA ALA A 65 -27.66 15.34 2.09
C ALA A 65 -28.42 14.69 0.93
N THR A 66 -27.96 14.90 -0.29
CA THR A 66 -28.43 14.10 -1.44
C THR A 66 -28.00 12.63 -1.27
N PRO A 67 -28.67 11.65 -1.91
CA PRO A 67 -28.28 10.25 -1.80
C PRO A 67 -26.81 9.98 -2.16
N PHE A 68 -26.28 10.69 -3.15
CA PHE A 68 -24.88 10.58 -3.55
C PHE A 68 -23.93 11.12 -2.46
N THR A 69 -24.24 12.28 -1.88
CA THR A 69 -23.42 12.87 -0.81
C THR A 69 -23.51 12.09 0.50
N ALA A 70 -24.68 11.55 0.84
CA ALA A 70 -24.82 10.62 1.95
C ALA A 70 -23.99 9.35 1.73
N ALA A 71 -23.98 8.79 0.51
CA ALA A 71 -23.17 7.63 0.17
C ALA A 71 -21.66 7.93 0.25
N MET A 72 -21.22 9.11 -0.18
CA MET A 72 -19.81 9.53 -0.08
C MET A 72 -19.38 9.80 1.36
N LEU A 73 -20.23 10.42 2.19
CA LEU A 73 -19.98 10.59 3.62
C LEU A 73 -19.92 9.22 4.34
N ALA A 74 -20.83 8.31 4.01
CA ALA A 74 -20.82 6.94 4.53
C ALA A 74 -19.58 6.16 4.07
N ALA A 75 -19.16 6.35 2.81
CA ALA A 75 -17.95 5.75 2.26
C ALA A 75 -16.67 6.35 2.88
N LYS A 76 -16.66 7.64 3.25
CA LYS A 76 -15.55 8.25 4.00
C LYS A 76 -15.47 7.66 5.40
N ARG A 77 -16.60 7.58 6.10
CA ARG A 77 -16.71 6.91 7.40
C ARG A 77 -16.28 5.43 7.34
N ALA A 78 -16.62 4.74 6.26
CA ALA A 78 -16.19 3.36 6.01
C ALA A 78 -14.74 3.26 5.51
N GLY A 79 -14.23 4.31 4.87
CA GLY A 79 -12.87 4.43 4.34
C GLY A 79 -11.84 4.59 5.45
N ASP A 80 -12.25 5.14 6.59
CA ASP A 80 -11.49 5.10 7.84
C ASP A 80 -11.47 3.69 8.47
N GLY A 81 -12.16 2.72 7.88
CA GLY A 81 -12.09 1.29 8.26
C GLY A 81 -12.74 0.94 9.60
N ILE A 82 -13.26 1.92 10.33
CA ILE A 82 -13.72 1.77 11.71
C ILE A 82 -15.05 1.00 11.75
N VAL A 83 -14.98 -0.25 12.20
CA VAL A 83 -16.15 -1.00 12.67
C VAL A 83 -16.23 -0.81 14.18
N GLU A 84 -17.30 -0.18 14.66
CA GLU A 84 -17.48 0.07 16.11
C GLU A 84 -17.58 -1.28 16.85
N ASN A 85 -16.56 -1.62 17.65
CA ASN A 85 -16.58 -2.78 18.54
C ASN A 85 -17.07 -2.37 19.92
N VAL A 86 -18.37 -2.53 20.15
CA VAL A 86 -19.04 -2.12 21.39
C VAL A 86 -18.52 -2.85 22.66
N GLY A 87 -17.66 -3.85 22.50
CA GLY A 87 -17.04 -4.60 23.59
C GLY A 87 -15.67 -4.09 24.07
N ILE A 88 -15.03 -3.14 23.37
CA ILE A 88 -13.67 -2.64 23.70
C ILE A 88 -13.54 -1.12 23.47
N PRO A 89 -12.48 -0.45 23.97
CA PRO A 89 -12.21 0.94 23.63
C PRO A 89 -12.02 1.19 22.12
N ASP A 90 -12.41 2.38 21.66
CA ASP A 90 -12.36 2.89 20.28
C ASP A 90 -11.00 2.73 19.58
N HIS A 91 -9.88 2.99 20.25
CA HIS A 91 -8.52 2.79 19.70
C HIS A 91 -8.18 1.33 19.40
N LEU A 92 -9.04 0.39 19.80
CA LEU A 92 -8.95 -1.04 19.47
C LEU A 92 -10.05 -1.48 18.50
N ASP A 93 -10.85 -0.55 17.97
CA ASP A 93 -11.83 -0.88 16.94
C ASP A 93 -11.14 -1.53 15.75
N PRO A 94 -11.70 -2.59 15.17
CA PRO A 94 -11.14 -3.16 13.96
C PRO A 94 -11.04 -2.13 12.85
N GLY A 95 -9.86 -2.08 12.22
CA GLY A 95 -9.50 -1.04 11.25
C GLY A 95 -8.80 0.17 11.88
N ALA A 96 -8.75 0.28 13.21
CA ALA A 96 -7.95 1.30 13.87
C ALA A 96 -6.46 1.10 13.53
N GLU A 97 -5.81 2.17 13.08
CA GLU A 97 -4.39 2.23 12.79
C GLU A 97 -3.74 3.40 13.52
N GLU A 98 -2.57 3.18 14.09
CA GLU A 98 -1.70 4.21 14.63
C GLU A 98 -0.40 4.25 13.82
N ALA A 99 -0.05 5.41 13.27
CA ALA A 99 1.14 5.58 12.45
C ALA A 99 2.06 6.67 13.00
N ASP A 100 3.26 6.26 13.43
CA ASP A 100 4.38 7.17 13.71
C ASP A 100 5.24 7.30 12.45
N MET A 101 5.35 8.50 11.88
CA MET A 101 6.22 8.76 10.73
C MET A 101 7.19 9.91 11.01
N TYR A 102 8.47 9.67 10.71
CA TYR A 102 9.53 10.66 10.79
C TYR A 102 10.24 10.72 9.44
N TRP A 103 10.48 11.92 8.94
CA TRP A 103 11.25 12.11 7.72
C TRP A 103 12.16 13.33 7.87
N GLY A 104 13.27 13.32 7.14
CA GLY A 104 14.21 14.44 7.14
C GLY A 104 15.02 14.46 5.85
N LYS A 105 15.40 15.67 5.43
CA LYS A 105 16.21 15.90 4.25
C LYS A 105 17.30 16.93 4.54
N ILE A 106 18.52 16.62 4.17
CA ILE A 106 19.67 17.52 4.22
C ILE A 106 20.10 17.77 2.78
N VAL A 107 20.28 19.05 2.44
CA VAL A 107 20.83 19.49 1.16
C VAL A 107 22.05 20.34 1.45
N GLY A 108 23.15 20.06 0.78
CA GLY A 108 24.37 20.84 0.86
C GLY A 108 24.93 21.11 -0.54
N GLU A 109 25.42 22.32 -0.72
CA GLU A 109 26.04 22.79 -1.97
C GLU A 109 27.39 23.41 -1.64
N TRP A 110 28.43 22.95 -2.32
CA TRP A 110 29.83 23.34 -2.11
C TRP A 110 30.50 23.53 -3.47
N GLY A 111 30.31 24.72 -4.06
CA GLY A 111 30.80 25.03 -5.40
C GLY A 111 30.17 24.12 -6.45
N ASP A 112 30.99 23.28 -7.08
CA ASP A 112 30.56 22.33 -8.12
C ASP A 112 29.95 21.04 -7.57
N PHE A 113 29.98 20.84 -6.25
CA PHE A 113 29.43 19.65 -5.60
C PHE A 113 28.10 19.96 -4.92
N LYS A 114 27.10 19.12 -5.18
CA LYS A 114 25.80 19.13 -4.51
C LYS A 114 25.51 17.75 -3.94
N ALA A 115 25.08 17.69 -2.68
CA ALA A 115 24.62 16.47 -2.05
C ALA A 115 23.22 16.68 -1.47
N THR A 116 22.36 15.71 -1.71
CA THR A 116 21.05 15.60 -1.08
C THR A 116 20.98 14.24 -0.40
N VAL A 117 20.61 14.21 0.87
CA VAL A 117 20.34 12.96 1.61
C VAL A 117 18.98 13.11 2.27
N SER A 118 18.12 12.11 2.13
CA SER A 118 16.89 12.04 2.90
C SER A 118 16.70 10.67 3.53
N ALA A 119 16.07 10.66 4.69
CA ALA A 119 15.75 9.46 5.43
C ALA A 119 14.30 9.51 5.90
N ASP A 120 13.69 8.34 5.95
CA ASP A 120 12.33 8.12 6.44
C ASP A 120 12.30 6.93 7.41
N TYR A 121 11.42 7.02 8.39
CA TYR A 121 11.07 5.94 9.30
C TYR A 121 9.56 5.98 9.51
N THR A 122 8.91 4.84 9.34
CA THR A 122 7.48 4.70 9.59
C THR A 122 7.28 3.46 10.46
N LYS A 123 6.52 3.62 11.54
CA LYS A 123 6.03 2.52 12.37
C LYS A 123 4.53 2.62 12.41
N MET A 124 3.86 1.59 11.90
CA MET A 124 2.40 1.47 11.95
C MET A 124 2.03 0.31 12.86
N GLY A 125 1.07 0.55 13.74
CA GLY A 125 0.34 -0.46 14.50
C GLY A 125 -1.12 -0.45 14.04
N GLY A 126 -1.81 -1.58 14.12
CA GLY A 126 -3.24 -1.57 13.85
C GLY A 126 -3.97 -2.84 14.24
N VAL A 127 -5.28 -2.74 14.32
CA VAL A 127 -6.18 -3.86 14.59
C VAL A 127 -6.77 -4.35 13.27
N PRO A 128 -6.60 -5.65 12.93
CA PRO A 128 -7.14 -6.18 11.69
C PRO A 128 -8.67 -6.08 11.65
N VAL A 129 -9.20 -5.70 10.49
CA VAL A 129 -10.64 -5.71 10.24
C VAL A 129 -11.13 -7.17 10.21
N PRO A 130 -12.18 -7.55 10.97
CA PRO A 130 -12.75 -8.89 10.92
C PRO A 130 -13.42 -9.12 9.57
N ILE A 131 -13.52 -10.40 9.18
CA ILE A 131 -14.35 -10.79 8.04
C ILE A 131 -15.78 -11.00 8.51
N GLN A 132 -16.72 -10.30 7.87
CA GLN A 132 -18.15 -10.55 7.99
C GLN A 132 -18.61 -11.52 6.89
N VAL A 133 -19.40 -12.52 7.26
CA VAL A 133 -20.00 -13.46 6.32
C VAL A 133 -21.36 -12.91 5.86
N VAL A 134 -21.42 -12.42 4.63
CA VAL A 134 -22.68 -11.95 4.03
C VAL A 134 -23.47 -13.08 3.37
N ASP A 135 -22.78 -14.09 2.84
CA ASP A 135 -23.36 -15.27 2.20
C ASP A 135 -22.38 -16.47 2.27
N SER A 136 -22.89 -17.68 2.09
CA SER A 136 -22.09 -18.91 1.97
C SER A 136 -22.80 -19.99 1.16
N ILE A 137 -22.01 -20.87 0.56
CA ILE A 137 -22.51 -22.05 -0.15
C ILE A 137 -23.19 -23.04 0.80
N GLN A 138 -24.12 -23.85 0.27
CA GLN A 138 -24.98 -24.73 1.07
C GLN A 138 -24.22 -25.64 2.05
N ILE A 139 -23.10 -26.25 1.62
CA ILE A 139 -22.30 -27.15 2.47
C ILE A 139 -21.77 -26.46 3.75
N VAL A 140 -21.42 -25.17 3.64
CA VAL A 140 -20.96 -24.36 4.79
C VAL A 140 -22.12 -24.05 5.73
N ARG A 141 -23.28 -23.70 5.17
CA ARG A 141 -24.52 -23.47 5.92
C ARG A 141 -24.94 -24.72 6.69
N ASP A 142 -24.95 -25.87 6.02
CA ASP A 142 -25.33 -27.15 6.62
C ASP A 142 -24.35 -27.58 7.70
N TYR A 143 -23.04 -27.37 7.50
CA TYR A 143 -22.03 -27.62 8.52
C TYR A 143 -22.27 -26.81 9.79
N PHE A 144 -22.40 -25.49 9.66
CA PHE A 144 -22.58 -24.61 10.81
C PHE A 144 -23.99 -24.64 11.41
N ALA A 145 -25.00 -25.18 10.71
CA ALA A 145 -26.30 -25.48 11.32
C ALA A 145 -26.17 -26.44 12.51
N ASN A 146 -25.15 -27.32 12.50
CA ASN A 146 -24.86 -28.22 13.60
C ASN A 146 -24.08 -27.56 14.75
N SER A 147 -23.59 -26.32 14.59
CA SER A 147 -22.77 -25.65 15.62
C SER A 147 -23.50 -25.48 16.93
N VAL A 148 -24.78 -25.05 16.89
CA VAL A 148 -25.63 -24.91 18.08
C VAL A 148 -25.83 -26.24 18.79
N LEU A 149 -26.07 -27.32 18.03
CA LEU A 149 -26.21 -28.67 18.59
C LEU A 149 -24.93 -29.16 19.27
N ASN A 150 -23.77 -28.63 18.85
CA ASN A 150 -22.46 -28.93 19.40
C ASN A 150 -22.02 -27.96 20.52
N GLY A 151 -22.93 -27.11 21.01
CA GLY A 151 -22.67 -26.11 22.04
C GLY A 151 -21.82 -24.93 21.56
N GLY A 152 -21.86 -24.63 20.26
CA GLY A 152 -21.28 -23.43 19.65
C GLY A 152 -22.34 -22.42 19.23
N ASP A 153 -21.89 -21.34 18.60
CA ASP A 153 -22.75 -20.24 18.16
C ASP A 153 -23.39 -20.51 16.79
N THR A 154 -24.40 -19.72 16.43
CA THR A 154 -24.91 -19.67 15.05
C THR A 154 -23.93 -18.90 14.16
N ILE A 155 -23.81 -19.31 12.89
CA ILE A 155 -23.05 -18.51 11.93
C ILE A 155 -23.77 -17.18 11.70
N PRO A 156 -23.11 -16.02 11.92
CA PRO A 156 -23.74 -14.72 11.74
C PRO A 156 -23.80 -14.36 10.24
N ILE A 157 -24.73 -14.98 9.50
CA ILE A 157 -25.07 -14.59 8.12
C ILE A 157 -26.12 -13.49 8.21
N THR A 158 -25.72 -12.30 7.78
CA THR A 158 -26.41 -11.04 8.09
C THR A 158 -27.16 -10.47 6.90
N GLY A 159 -26.85 -10.91 5.67
CA GLY A 159 -27.46 -10.42 4.42
C GLY A 159 -27.01 -9.02 4.03
N ASP A 160 -26.94 -8.10 5.00
CA ASP A 160 -26.46 -6.72 4.86
C ASP A 160 -25.15 -6.50 5.65
N PRO A 161 -24.27 -5.57 5.21
CA PRO A 161 -23.07 -5.20 5.96
C PRO A 161 -23.40 -4.68 7.37
N LEU A 162 -22.67 -5.15 8.38
CA LEU A 162 -22.78 -4.68 9.76
C LEU A 162 -21.74 -3.59 9.97
N PHE A 163 -22.18 -2.45 10.50
CA PHE A 163 -21.31 -1.33 10.90
C PHE A 163 -20.96 -1.37 12.40
N ARG A 164 -21.45 -2.40 13.11
CA ARG A 164 -21.23 -2.65 14.53
C ARG A 164 -20.99 -4.13 14.74
N TYR A 165 -20.00 -4.46 15.56
CA TYR A 165 -19.69 -5.85 15.91
C TYR A 165 -19.34 -5.96 17.39
N GLU A 166 -19.40 -7.17 17.93
CA GLU A 166 -19.01 -7.46 19.31
C GLU A 166 -18.00 -8.61 19.26
N ASN A 167 -16.71 -8.28 19.41
CA ASN A 167 -15.64 -9.27 19.47
C ASN A 167 -14.91 -9.20 20.80
N TYR A 168 -14.76 -10.37 21.43
CA TYR A 168 -14.01 -10.56 22.67
C TYR A 168 -12.60 -11.14 22.42
N ALA A 169 -12.19 -11.37 21.17
CA ALA A 169 -10.81 -11.75 20.89
C ALA A 169 -9.87 -10.56 21.10
N ASP A 170 -8.70 -10.86 21.67
CA ASP A 170 -7.59 -9.92 21.79
C ASP A 170 -7.29 -9.32 20.40
N PRO A 171 -7.30 -7.98 20.24
CA PRO A 171 -6.96 -7.33 18.97
C PRO A 171 -5.54 -7.72 18.62
N LEU A 172 -5.41 -8.66 17.69
CA LEU A 172 -4.14 -9.21 17.24
C LEU A 172 -3.34 -8.09 16.57
N PRO A 173 -2.33 -7.48 17.22
CA PRO A 173 -1.76 -6.24 16.72
C PRO A 173 -0.93 -6.54 15.49
N GLN A 174 -1.27 -5.88 14.38
CA GLN A 174 -0.39 -5.81 13.23
C GLN A 174 0.66 -4.74 13.50
N LYS A 175 1.91 -5.04 13.18
CA LYS A 175 3.01 -4.08 13.30
C LYS A 175 3.81 -4.06 12.01
N ILE A 176 3.89 -2.89 11.40
CA ILE A 176 4.70 -2.63 10.22
C ILE A 176 5.78 -1.61 10.59
N VAL A 177 7.03 -1.91 10.23
CA VAL A 177 8.15 -0.98 10.36
C VAL A 177 8.83 -0.83 9.02
N GLN A 178 8.92 0.39 8.54
CA GLN A 178 9.62 0.77 7.32
C GLN A 178 10.70 1.77 7.65
N LYS A 179 11.84 1.67 6.97
CA LYS A 179 12.88 2.68 7.04
C LYS A 179 13.58 2.78 5.69
N GLY A 180 13.85 4.01 5.28
CA GLY A 180 14.49 4.34 4.02
C GLY A 180 15.60 5.37 4.22
N VAL A 181 16.66 5.22 3.44
CA VAL A 181 17.64 6.29 3.22
C VAL A 181 17.88 6.37 1.73
N GLN A 182 17.84 7.56 1.17
CA GLN A 182 18.24 7.85 -0.20
C GLN A 182 19.21 9.01 -0.24
N PHE A 183 20.09 8.99 -1.23
CA PHE A 183 20.99 10.08 -1.50
C PHE A 183 21.09 10.36 -3.00
N THR A 184 21.41 11.61 -3.32
CA THR A 184 21.79 12.07 -4.64
C THR A 184 23.02 12.95 -4.49
N LEU A 185 24.10 12.55 -5.15
CA LEU A 185 25.35 13.31 -5.21
C LEU A 185 25.52 13.78 -6.65
N GLU A 186 25.83 15.05 -6.84
CA GLU A 186 26.03 15.69 -8.13
C GLU A 186 27.35 16.46 -8.08
N TYR A 187 28.19 16.28 -9.10
CA TYR A 187 29.46 16.98 -9.23
C TYR A 187 29.61 17.49 -10.65
N ARG A 188 29.67 18.81 -10.81
CA ARG A 188 29.93 19.47 -12.09
C ARG A 188 31.43 19.31 -12.41
N LEU A 189 31.73 18.52 -13.43
CA LEU A 189 33.10 18.28 -13.91
C LEU A 189 33.59 19.44 -14.80
N SER A 190 32.66 20.03 -15.56
CA SER A 190 32.83 21.24 -16.37
C SER A 190 31.45 21.85 -16.64
N ASP A 191 31.40 23.01 -17.32
CA ASP A 191 30.12 23.67 -17.69
C ASP A 191 29.16 22.74 -18.45
N ASN A 192 29.70 21.76 -19.17
CA ASN A 192 28.96 20.88 -20.07
C ASN A 192 28.94 19.41 -19.61
N LEU A 193 29.51 19.08 -18.44
CA LEU A 193 29.66 17.71 -17.98
C LEU A 193 29.40 17.57 -16.48
N THR A 194 28.47 16.68 -16.12
CA THR A 194 28.07 16.42 -14.73
C THR A 194 28.15 14.94 -14.41
N ALA A 195 28.79 14.60 -13.30
CA ALA A 195 28.71 13.27 -12.70
C ALA A 195 27.61 13.25 -11.64
N LYS A 196 26.77 12.21 -11.64
CA LYS A 196 25.67 12.06 -10.70
C LYS A 196 25.59 10.64 -10.18
N ALA A 197 25.39 10.50 -8.88
CA ALA A 197 25.20 9.22 -8.20
C ALA A 197 23.92 9.26 -7.37
N ILE A 198 23.06 8.27 -7.54
CA ILE A 198 21.77 8.15 -6.85
C ILE A 198 21.76 6.79 -6.18
N GLY A 199 21.57 6.75 -4.87
CA GLY A 199 21.50 5.49 -4.13
C GLY A 199 20.36 5.49 -3.14
N ALA A 200 19.76 4.32 -2.93
CA ALA A 200 18.73 4.14 -1.93
C ALA A 200 18.87 2.78 -1.23
N SER A 201 18.49 2.75 0.05
CA SER A 201 18.32 1.53 0.82
C SER A 201 17.01 1.60 1.56
N ARG A 202 16.19 0.58 1.44
CA ARG A 202 14.91 0.47 2.15
C ARG A 202 14.81 -0.88 2.83
N SER A 203 14.22 -0.90 4.01
CA SER A 203 13.81 -2.14 4.66
C SER A 203 12.39 -2.05 5.15
N TYR A 204 11.71 -3.17 5.07
CA TYR A 204 10.34 -3.39 5.50
C TYR A 204 10.32 -4.59 6.44
N ARG A 205 9.59 -4.48 7.54
CA ARG A 205 9.25 -5.58 8.42
C ARG A 205 7.77 -5.51 8.74
N ARG A 206 7.09 -6.65 8.70
CA ARG A 206 5.73 -6.81 9.16
C ARG A 206 5.65 -8.02 10.08
N ASP A 207 5.08 -7.82 11.24
CA ASP A 207 4.70 -8.86 12.17
C ASP A 207 3.18 -8.73 12.34
N ASP A 208 2.42 -9.72 11.90
CA ASP A 208 0.96 -9.71 12.06
C ASP A 208 0.41 -11.08 12.42
N THR A 209 -0.71 -11.05 13.13
CA THR A 209 -1.48 -12.21 13.53
C THR A 209 -2.91 -11.91 13.11
N ASN A 210 -3.61 -12.89 12.53
CA ASN A 210 -4.95 -12.67 12.03
C ASN A 210 -5.79 -13.94 11.93
N ASN A 211 -6.80 -14.03 12.79
CA ASN A 211 -7.86 -15.03 12.73
C ASN A 211 -9.17 -14.34 12.36
N TYR A 212 -9.47 -14.31 11.06
CA TYR A 212 -10.64 -13.61 10.54
C TYR A 212 -11.92 -14.40 10.79
N GLY A 213 -12.46 -14.49 12.02
CA GLY A 213 -13.65 -15.32 12.22
C GLY A 213 -14.36 -15.26 13.56
N PRO A 214 -15.62 -15.70 13.64
CA PRO A 214 -16.29 -15.91 14.91
C PRO A 214 -15.58 -17.01 15.71
N ASN A 215 -15.36 -16.77 17.01
CA ASN A 215 -14.48 -17.60 17.84
C ASN A 215 -15.14 -18.87 18.42
N ASN A 216 -16.47 -19.01 18.35
CA ASN A 216 -17.20 -20.11 18.98
C ASN A 216 -18.12 -20.90 18.04
N LEU A 217 -17.86 -20.91 16.73
CA LEU A 217 -18.50 -21.90 15.86
C LEU A 217 -17.90 -23.28 16.12
N ARG A 218 -18.72 -24.32 16.32
CA ARG A 218 -18.25 -25.67 16.69
C ARG A 218 -18.69 -26.73 15.69
N GLY A 219 -17.87 -27.74 15.51
CA GLY A 219 -18.20 -28.89 14.67
C GLY A 219 -17.14 -29.97 14.74
N LEU A 220 -17.36 -31.08 14.04
CA LEU A 220 -16.33 -32.10 13.88
C LEU A 220 -15.28 -31.59 12.89
N VAL A 221 -14.03 -31.55 13.34
CA VAL A 221 -12.90 -31.04 12.57
C VAL A 221 -11.77 -32.07 12.58
N SER A 222 -11.24 -32.39 11.42
CA SER A 222 -9.96 -33.09 11.27
C SER A 222 -8.84 -32.07 11.05
N THR A 223 -7.68 -32.24 11.71
CA THR A 223 -6.52 -31.33 11.54
C THR A 223 -5.41 -31.94 10.68
N GLY A 224 -5.69 -33.03 9.96
CA GLY A 224 -4.71 -33.71 9.13
C GLY A 224 -5.22 -35.06 8.61
N ALA A 225 -4.59 -35.58 7.56
CA ALA A 225 -5.05 -36.77 6.82
C ALA A 225 -5.29 -38.03 7.66
N ASN A 226 -4.70 -38.13 8.87
CA ASN A 226 -4.80 -39.28 9.77
C ASN A 226 -5.26 -38.92 11.18
N THR A 227 -5.79 -37.71 11.40
CA THR A 227 -6.29 -37.30 12.71
C THR A 227 -7.79 -37.56 12.76
N PRO A 228 -8.28 -38.39 13.71
CA PRO A 228 -9.71 -38.57 13.91
C PRO A 228 -10.40 -37.22 14.09
N PRO A 229 -11.56 -36.99 13.45
CA PRO A 229 -12.32 -35.77 13.67
C PRO A 229 -12.67 -35.63 15.14
N VAL A 230 -12.39 -34.46 15.70
CA VAL A 230 -12.75 -34.12 17.08
C VAL A 230 -13.73 -32.96 17.07
N LEU A 231 -14.65 -32.97 18.03
CA LEU A 231 -15.55 -31.83 18.23
C LEU A 231 -14.75 -30.68 18.85
N ARG A 232 -14.64 -29.58 18.11
CA ARG A 232 -13.88 -28.40 18.55
C ARG A 232 -14.44 -27.12 17.94
N SER A 233 -13.98 -25.99 18.47
CA SER A 233 -14.21 -24.70 17.84
C SER A 233 -13.44 -24.59 16.53
N PHE A 234 -14.13 -24.10 15.50
CA PHE A 234 -13.69 -23.96 14.13
C PHE A 234 -14.08 -22.57 13.63
N SER A 235 -13.12 -21.65 13.65
CA SER A 235 -13.30 -20.30 13.12
C SER A 235 -13.09 -20.21 11.61
N GLY A 236 -13.04 -21.33 10.88
CA GLY A 236 -13.44 -21.52 9.48
C GLY A 236 -12.89 -20.66 8.34
N TRP A 237 -12.05 -19.67 8.60
CA TRP A 237 -11.61 -18.73 7.57
C TRP A 237 -10.11 -18.81 7.34
N TYR A 238 -9.73 -18.56 6.09
CA TYR A 238 -8.32 -18.46 5.70
C TYR A 238 -7.66 -17.33 6.51
N GLY A 239 -6.52 -17.62 7.12
CA GLY A 239 -5.83 -16.64 7.96
C GLY A 239 -4.40 -17.02 8.29
N PHE A 240 -3.71 -16.06 8.90
CA PHE A 240 -2.37 -16.22 9.44
C PHE A 240 -2.48 -16.32 10.95
N LEU A 241 -2.14 -17.46 11.53
CA LEU A 241 -2.01 -17.54 12.99
C LEU A 241 -0.89 -16.60 13.46
N GLU A 242 0.18 -16.56 12.67
CA GLU A 242 1.31 -15.65 12.79
C GLU A 242 1.96 -15.49 11.42
N ARG A 243 2.43 -14.28 11.11
CA ARG A 243 3.19 -14.00 9.89
C ARG A 243 4.22 -12.92 10.16
N PHE A 244 5.39 -13.16 9.59
CA PHE A 244 6.60 -12.38 9.70
C PHE A 244 7.13 -12.16 8.29
N GLN A 245 7.04 -10.94 7.80
CA GLN A 245 7.62 -10.55 6.53
C GLN A 245 8.80 -9.62 6.75
N THR A 246 9.87 -9.86 6.03
CA THR A 246 11.02 -8.96 5.99
C THR A 246 11.40 -8.74 4.54
N GLN A 247 11.74 -7.51 4.18
CA GLN A 247 12.28 -7.18 2.87
C GLN A 247 13.34 -6.11 3.02
N SER A 248 14.44 -6.24 2.27
CA SER A 248 15.48 -5.23 2.17
C SER A 248 15.84 -5.05 0.71
N GLN A 249 15.93 -3.80 0.28
CA GLN A 249 16.27 -3.43 -1.09
C GLN A 249 17.37 -2.37 -1.05
N LYS A 250 18.32 -2.50 -1.97
CA LYS A 250 19.40 -1.54 -2.18
C LYS A 250 19.52 -1.25 -3.67
N THR A 251 19.61 0.04 -4.00
CA THR A 251 19.82 0.51 -5.37
C THR A 251 20.98 1.49 -5.42
N MET A 252 21.70 1.46 -6.53
CA MET A 252 22.73 2.44 -6.84
C MET A 252 22.77 2.68 -8.34
N GLU A 253 22.68 3.93 -8.74
CA GLU A 253 22.87 4.39 -10.11
C GLU A 253 24.00 5.42 -10.13
N VAL A 254 24.89 5.29 -11.10
CA VAL A 254 25.91 6.30 -11.38
C VAL A 254 25.78 6.68 -12.85
N GLN A 255 25.73 7.96 -13.14
CA GLN A 255 25.59 8.50 -14.48
C GLN A 255 26.54 9.67 -14.73
N ILE A 256 26.97 9.78 -15.97
CA ILE A 256 27.66 10.94 -16.54
C ILE A 256 26.70 11.57 -17.55
N LEU A 257 26.44 12.86 -17.37
CA LEU A 257 25.55 13.68 -18.17
C LEU A 257 26.40 14.69 -18.93
N GLY A 258 26.24 14.76 -20.25
CA GLY A 258 26.93 15.72 -21.10
C GLY A 258 25.95 16.55 -21.91
N GLU A 259 26.17 17.86 -21.96
CA GLU A 259 25.37 18.82 -22.73
C GLU A 259 26.29 19.63 -23.63
N TYR A 260 26.23 19.38 -24.94
CA TYR A 260 27.00 20.07 -25.98
C TYR A 260 26.05 20.57 -27.05
N ASP A 261 26.43 21.62 -27.79
CA ASP A 261 25.56 22.34 -28.74
C ASP A 261 24.61 21.46 -29.57
N GLN A 262 25.12 20.36 -30.15
CA GLN A 262 24.33 19.43 -30.95
C GLN A 262 24.06 18.09 -30.26
N ILE A 263 24.70 17.80 -29.12
CA ILE A 263 24.72 16.46 -28.54
C ILE A 263 24.48 16.54 -27.04
N ASN A 264 23.37 15.94 -26.60
CA ASN A 264 23.16 15.63 -25.20
C ASN A 264 23.33 14.12 -25.01
N PHE A 265 23.95 13.70 -23.91
CA PHE A 265 24.08 12.28 -23.62
C PHE A 265 24.00 11.96 -22.13
N VAL A 266 23.58 10.74 -21.87
CA VAL A 266 23.72 10.09 -20.56
C VAL A 266 24.40 8.74 -20.75
N LEU A 267 25.40 8.48 -19.91
CA LEU A 267 26.05 7.18 -19.79
C LEU A 267 26.00 6.76 -18.33
N GLY A 268 25.50 5.56 -18.03
CA GLY A 268 25.36 5.15 -16.64
C GLY A 268 25.39 3.65 -16.40
N GLY A 269 25.51 3.33 -15.12
CA GLY A 269 25.45 1.98 -14.58
C GLY A 269 24.45 1.92 -13.43
N PHE A 270 23.75 0.81 -13.32
CA PHE A 270 22.71 0.58 -12.31
C PHE A 270 22.94 -0.76 -11.61
N TYR A 271 22.72 -0.78 -10.31
CA TYR A 271 22.76 -1.96 -9.45
C TYR A 271 21.51 -2.02 -8.57
N PHE A 272 20.92 -3.21 -8.47
CA PHE A 272 19.80 -3.53 -7.60
C PHE A 272 20.08 -4.84 -6.87
N ASP A 273 19.77 -4.88 -5.58
CA ASP A 273 19.85 -6.05 -4.71
C ASP A 273 18.65 -6.08 -3.78
N GLU A 274 17.99 -7.23 -3.70
CA GLU A 274 16.81 -7.46 -2.89
C GLU A 274 16.91 -8.81 -2.19
N ASP A 275 16.56 -8.81 -0.91
CA ASP A 275 16.32 -10.00 -0.10
C ASP A 275 14.98 -9.82 0.61
N ALA A 276 14.06 -10.76 0.39
CA ALA A 276 12.76 -10.79 1.03
C ALA A 276 12.47 -12.17 1.58
N ARG A 277 11.74 -12.22 2.70
CA ARG A 277 11.25 -13.44 3.33
C ARG A 277 9.83 -13.23 3.82
N ASP A 278 9.00 -14.24 3.64
CA ASP A 278 7.66 -14.32 4.22
C ASP A 278 7.54 -15.67 4.93
N PHE A 279 7.51 -15.60 6.25
CA PHE A 279 7.45 -16.75 7.14
C PHE A 279 6.20 -16.66 7.99
N GLY A 280 5.48 -17.76 8.18
CA GLY A 280 4.32 -17.74 9.05
C GLY A 280 3.55 -19.04 9.06
N THR A 281 2.60 -19.13 9.97
CA THR A 281 1.71 -20.27 10.10
C THR A 281 0.36 -19.91 9.49
N THR A 282 -0.02 -20.62 8.43
CA THR A 282 -1.29 -20.43 7.73
C THR A 282 -2.31 -21.47 8.16
N ARG A 283 -3.57 -21.05 8.22
CA ARG A 283 -4.74 -21.90 8.40
C ARG A 283 -5.52 -22.00 7.09
N LEU A 284 -5.76 -23.23 6.63
CA LEU A 284 -6.49 -23.56 5.42
C LEU A 284 -7.69 -24.46 5.76
N PRO A 285 -8.85 -23.85 6.08
CA PRO A 285 -10.07 -24.57 6.36
C PRO A 285 -10.74 -25.09 5.08
N PHE A 286 -11.25 -26.32 5.12
CA PHE A 286 -12.03 -26.95 4.05
C PHE A 286 -13.27 -27.61 4.64
N PHE A 287 -14.41 -27.50 3.96
CA PHE A 287 -15.64 -28.22 4.34
C PHE A 287 -15.73 -29.49 3.50
N ILE A 288 -15.69 -30.64 4.15
CA ILE A 288 -15.73 -31.96 3.47
C ILE A 288 -17.18 -32.41 3.27
N SER A 289 -18.02 -32.18 4.28
CA SER A 289 -19.45 -32.49 4.27
C SER A 289 -20.23 -31.51 5.15
N SER A 290 -21.55 -31.70 5.22
CA SER A 290 -22.43 -31.01 6.17
C SER A 290 -22.16 -31.32 7.65
N THR A 291 -21.24 -32.22 7.97
CA THR A 291 -20.92 -32.60 9.35
C THR A 291 -19.43 -32.63 9.66
N LEU A 292 -18.57 -32.54 8.63
CA LEU A 292 -17.13 -32.66 8.77
C LEU A 292 -16.39 -31.54 8.04
N ALA A 293 -15.49 -30.88 8.75
CA ALA A 293 -14.52 -29.96 8.20
C ALA A 293 -13.09 -30.48 8.39
N SER A 294 -12.17 -29.97 7.59
CA SER A 294 -10.73 -30.11 7.75
C SER A 294 -10.12 -28.74 8.03
N ASP A 295 -9.21 -28.67 8.98
CA ASP A 295 -8.49 -27.47 9.35
C ASP A 295 -7.00 -27.71 9.20
N VAL A 296 -6.47 -27.40 8.02
CA VAL A 296 -5.06 -27.65 7.70
C VAL A 296 -4.25 -26.47 8.19
N ILE A 297 -3.51 -26.69 9.28
CA ILE A 297 -2.53 -25.73 9.79
C ILE A 297 -1.18 -26.11 9.21
N GLN A 298 -0.57 -25.19 8.47
CA GLN A 298 0.71 -25.44 7.83
C GLN A 298 1.66 -24.25 7.96
N LEU A 299 2.92 -24.58 8.18
CA LEU A 299 4.01 -23.62 8.16
C LEU A 299 4.33 -23.23 6.72
N ARG A 300 4.59 -21.95 6.51
CA ARG A 300 4.92 -21.34 5.23
C ARG A 300 6.21 -20.55 5.37
N ASP A 301 7.16 -20.79 4.49
CA ASP A 301 8.44 -20.09 4.48
C ASP A 301 8.87 -19.87 3.03
N TYR A 302 8.76 -18.63 2.59
CA TYR A 302 9.20 -18.16 1.29
C TYR A 302 10.38 -17.23 1.45
N SER A 303 11.36 -17.34 0.55
CA SER A 303 12.38 -16.33 0.38
C SER A 303 12.58 -16.00 -1.10
N VAL A 304 12.89 -14.74 -1.35
CA VAL A 304 13.16 -14.17 -2.66
C VAL A 304 14.48 -13.44 -2.56
N LYS A 305 15.39 -13.73 -3.49
CA LYS A 305 16.61 -12.95 -3.69
C LYS A 305 16.66 -12.49 -5.13
N SER A 306 16.88 -11.20 -5.35
CA SER A 306 16.99 -10.65 -6.70
C SER A 306 18.19 -9.72 -6.79
N LYS A 307 18.96 -9.88 -7.87
CA LYS A 307 20.11 -9.02 -8.20
C LYS A 307 20.02 -8.61 -9.64
N SER A 308 20.13 -7.31 -9.89
CA SER A 308 20.15 -6.75 -11.24
C SER A 308 21.34 -5.81 -11.42
N LYS A 309 21.99 -5.91 -12.57
CA LYS A 309 23.07 -5.01 -12.98
C LYS A 309 22.78 -4.54 -14.39
N ALA A 310 22.91 -3.25 -14.65
CA ALA A 310 22.75 -2.74 -15.99
C ALA A 310 23.81 -1.68 -16.33
N ALA A 311 24.13 -1.59 -17.60
CA ALA A 311 24.86 -0.48 -18.19
C ALA A 311 23.98 0.12 -19.30
N PHE A 312 23.91 1.44 -19.38
CA PHE A 312 23.05 2.13 -20.33
C PHE A 312 23.73 3.37 -20.90
N ALA A 313 23.37 3.71 -22.13
CA ALA A 313 23.75 4.95 -22.78
C ALA A 313 22.57 5.46 -23.60
N GLN A 314 22.37 6.77 -23.62
CA GLN A 314 21.45 7.45 -24.53
C GLN A 314 22.11 8.72 -25.04
N VAL A 315 21.90 9.01 -26.31
CA VAL A 315 22.37 10.20 -27.00
C VAL A 315 21.19 10.83 -27.73
N ASP A 316 21.03 12.13 -27.54
CA ASP A 316 20.13 12.98 -28.30
C ASP A 316 20.99 13.89 -29.18
N TYR A 317 20.80 13.80 -30.50
CA TYR A 317 21.62 14.47 -31.50
C TYR A 317 20.77 15.40 -32.36
N ARG A 318 21.15 16.66 -32.43
CA ARG A 318 20.49 17.72 -33.20
C ARG A 318 21.42 18.21 -34.32
N PRO A 319 21.42 17.57 -35.49
CA PRO A 319 22.34 17.88 -36.58
C PRO A 319 22.14 19.28 -37.19
N ASP A 320 23.21 20.07 -37.23
CA ASP A 320 23.24 21.37 -37.91
C ASP A 320 22.97 21.26 -39.42
N PHE A 321 23.37 20.16 -40.06
CA PHE A 321 23.15 19.96 -41.50
C PHE A 321 21.65 19.79 -41.85
N LEU A 322 20.80 19.53 -40.86
CA LEU A 322 19.34 19.56 -40.98
C LEU A 322 18.75 20.86 -40.43
N GLY A 323 19.55 21.91 -40.24
CA GLY A 323 19.08 23.20 -39.74
C GLY A 323 18.58 23.19 -38.30
N GLY A 324 18.93 22.15 -37.51
CA GLY A 324 18.51 22.02 -36.12
C GLY A 324 17.00 21.77 -35.93
N ILE A 325 16.25 21.48 -36.99
CA ILE A 325 14.80 21.17 -36.90
C ILE A 325 14.52 19.70 -36.57
N VAL A 326 15.55 18.84 -36.60
CA VAL A 326 15.41 17.41 -36.28
C VAL A 326 16.29 17.07 -35.08
N GLU A 327 15.71 16.39 -34.10
CA GLU A 327 16.41 15.77 -32.98
C GLU A 327 16.28 14.25 -33.10
N LEU A 328 17.40 13.54 -33.02
CA LEU A 328 17.47 12.08 -33.12
C LEU A 328 17.91 11.51 -31.78
N THR A 329 17.09 10.62 -31.21
CA THR A 329 17.40 9.90 -29.98
C THR A 329 17.83 8.49 -30.29
N GLY A 330 18.96 8.07 -29.74
CA GLY A 330 19.44 6.69 -29.76
C GLY A 330 19.86 6.24 -28.36
N GLY A 331 19.31 5.12 -27.89
CA GLY A 331 19.61 4.58 -26.57
C GLY A 331 19.74 3.07 -26.55
N ILE A 332 20.62 2.57 -25.68
CA ILE A 332 20.86 1.14 -25.46
C ILE A 332 21.04 0.86 -23.97
N ARG A 333 20.52 -0.27 -23.52
CA ARG A 333 20.70 -0.77 -22.15
C ARG A 333 20.95 -2.26 -22.17
N TYR A 334 22.08 -2.69 -21.60
CA TYR A 334 22.33 -4.08 -21.29
C TYR A 334 21.99 -4.35 -19.83
N THR A 335 21.18 -5.36 -19.56
CA THR A 335 20.81 -5.76 -18.19
C THR A 335 21.14 -7.23 -17.98
N LYS A 336 21.78 -7.55 -16.85
CA LYS A 336 21.99 -8.90 -16.35
C LYS A 336 21.27 -9.07 -15.02
N ASP A 337 20.39 -10.06 -14.95
CA ASP A 337 19.44 -10.22 -13.87
C ASP A 337 19.45 -11.66 -13.36
N THR A 338 19.42 -11.83 -12.04
CA THR A 338 19.32 -13.12 -11.37
C THR A 338 18.26 -13.04 -10.28
N ARG A 339 17.39 -14.05 -10.21
CA ARG A 339 16.34 -14.16 -9.20
C ARG A 339 16.31 -15.58 -8.67
N ASP A 340 16.17 -15.72 -7.38
CA ASP A 340 16.01 -17.01 -6.73
C ASP A 340 14.79 -16.94 -5.82
N PHE A 341 13.82 -17.81 -6.08
CA PHE A 341 12.69 -18.04 -5.19
C PHE A 341 12.85 -19.39 -4.53
N GLN A 342 12.70 -19.42 -3.21
CA GLN A 342 12.71 -20.64 -2.43
C GLN A 342 11.47 -20.69 -1.55
N GLN A 343 10.78 -21.83 -1.57
CA GLN A 343 9.80 -22.22 -0.59
C GLN A 343 10.31 -23.47 0.13
N VAL A 344 10.37 -23.42 1.45
CA VAL A 344 10.83 -24.56 2.26
C VAL A 344 9.66 -25.42 2.74
N THR A 345 8.49 -24.82 2.95
CA THR A 345 7.30 -25.49 3.50
C THR A 345 6.02 -24.79 3.02
N PRO A 346 4.86 -25.48 2.90
CA PRO A 346 4.62 -26.92 3.09
C PRO A 346 5.18 -27.82 1.99
N ILE A 347 5.48 -27.26 0.82
CA ILE A 347 6.05 -27.99 -0.32
C ILE A 347 7.36 -27.31 -0.70
N VAL A 348 8.44 -28.07 -0.71
CA VAL A 348 9.75 -27.55 -1.13
C VAL A 348 9.69 -27.21 -2.62
N ARG A 349 9.87 -25.92 -2.95
CA ARG A 349 9.93 -25.43 -4.32
C ARG A 349 11.12 -24.48 -4.44
N SER A 350 11.88 -24.57 -5.53
CA SER A 350 12.93 -23.61 -5.84
C SER A 350 12.84 -23.26 -7.31
N LEU A 351 13.00 -21.97 -7.62
CA LEU A 351 12.96 -21.45 -8.97
C LEU A 351 14.08 -20.42 -9.16
N PRO A 352 15.30 -20.87 -9.47
CA PRO A 352 16.37 -19.98 -9.89
C PRO A 352 16.13 -19.55 -11.34
N LEU A 353 16.15 -18.24 -11.57
CA LEU A 353 16.00 -17.61 -12.87
C LEU A 353 17.20 -16.70 -13.12
N SER A 354 17.72 -16.72 -14.34
CA SER A 354 18.72 -15.76 -14.79
C SER A 354 18.42 -15.35 -16.21
N GLY A 355 18.64 -14.10 -16.53
CA GLY A 355 18.46 -13.59 -17.89
C GLY A 355 19.37 -12.41 -18.16
N ASP A 356 19.73 -12.26 -19.42
CA ASP A 356 20.34 -11.07 -19.96
C ASP A 356 19.42 -10.46 -21.02
N ASN A 357 19.49 -9.14 -21.15
CA ASN A 357 18.63 -8.42 -22.08
C ASN A 357 19.35 -7.19 -22.65
N TRP A 358 19.12 -6.97 -23.93
CA TRP A 358 19.39 -5.70 -24.60
C TRP A 358 18.07 -4.97 -24.86
N SER A 359 17.94 -3.78 -24.30
CA SER A 359 16.84 -2.85 -24.55
C SER A 359 17.33 -1.68 -25.39
N TYR A 360 16.46 -1.16 -26.24
CA TYR A 360 16.80 -0.12 -27.22
C TYR A 360 15.76 0.99 -27.18
N ILE A 361 16.20 2.22 -27.47
CA ILE A 361 15.34 3.37 -27.74
C ILE A 361 15.81 3.99 -29.05
N LEU A 362 14.87 4.27 -29.94
CA LEU A 362 15.09 5.06 -31.15
C LEU A 362 13.97 6.10 -31.22
N GLY A 363 14.31 7.35 -31.45
CA GLY A 363 13.34 8.43 -31.53
C GLY A 363 13.77 9.48 -32.55
N ALA A 364 12.79 10.18 -33.09
CA ALA A 364 13.01 11.39 -33.87
C ALA A 364 11.93 12.41 -33.51
N ASN A 365 12.34 13.64 -33.22
CA ASN A 365 11.48 14.79 -33.09
C ASN A 365 11.78 15.74 -34.26
N ILE A 366 10.74 16.29 -34.89
CA ILE A 366 10.83 17.18 -36.04
C ILE A 366 10.01 18.42 -35.74
N ASP A 367 10.67 19.56 -35.62
CA ASP A 367 10.05 20.86 -35.49
C ASP A 367 9.61 21.34 -36.87
N VAL A 368 8.31 21.25 -37.14
CA VAL A 368 7.70 21.64 -38.42
C VAL A 368 7.49 23.16 -38.47
N SER A 369 7.19 23.76 -37.31
CA SER A 369 7.12 25.21 -37.08
C SER A 369 7.37 25.52 -35.60
N ASP A 370 7.41 26.80 -35.23
CA ASP A 370 7.58 27.25 -33.84
C ASP A 370 6.50 26.72 -32.88
N ASP A 371 5.33 26.35 -33.41
CA ASP A 371 4.16 25.87 -32.65
C ASP A 371 3.86 24.37 -32.86
N ILE A 372 4.55 23.70 -33.80
CA ILE A 372 4.22 22.34 -34.22
C ILE A 372 5.47 21.47 -34.27
N MET A 373 5.48 20.45 -33.41
CA MET A 373 6.48 19.38 -33.40
C MET A 373 5.81 18.03 -33.68
N VAL A 374 6.43 17.23 -34.54
CA VAL A 374 6.03 15.85 -34.83
C VAL A 374 7.11 14.91 -34.32
N TYR A 375 6.71 13.88 -33.57
CA TYR A 375 7.66 12.89 -33.06
C TYR A 375 7.25 11.45 -33.37
N GLY A 376 8.26 10.59 -33.42
CA GLY A 376 8.10 9.14 -33.45
C GLY A 376 9.11 8.51 -32.50
N ARG A 377 8.68 7.50 -31.74
CA ARG A 377 9.56 6.77 -30.82
C ARG A 377 9.26 5.27 -30.86
N TYR A 378 10.33 4.48 -30.86
CA TYR A 378 10.32 3.04 -30.68
C TYR A 378 11.19 2.69 -29.48
N SER A 379 10.68 1.85 -28.58
CA SER A 379 11.44 1.40 -27.41
C SER A 379 11.11 -0.03 -27.05
N THR A 380 12.13 -0.79 -26.63
CA THR A 380 11.94 -2.09 -25.99
C THR A 380 12.20 -1.98 -24.49
N GLY A 381 11.59 -2.87 -23.71
CA GLY A 381 11.72 -2.87 -22.25
C GLY A 381 11.91 -4.26 -21.70
N TYR A 382 12.62 -4.34 -20.57
CA TYR A 382 12.83 -5.57 -19.82
C TYR A 382 12.53 -5.34 -18.35
N ARG A 383 11.62 -6.15 -17.81
CA ARG A 383 11.26 -6.09 -16.40
C ARG A 383 12.33 -6.81 -15.59
N ALA A 384 13.30 -6.05 -15.08
CA ALA A 384 14.38 -6.52 -14.22
C ALA A 384 14.04 -6.36 -12.73
N GLY A 385 14.67 -7.15 -11.85
CA GLY A 385 14.39 -7.12 -10.41
C GLY A 385 13.04 -7.73 -10.01
N GLY A 386 12.90 -8.06 -8.72
CA GLY A 386 11.65 -8.50 -8.11
C GLY A 386 11.14 -9.88 -8.55
N PHE A 387 10.53 -10.61 -7.61
CA PHE A 387 9.61 -11.70 -7.92
C PHE A 387 8.18 -11.15 -7.86
N ASN A 388 7.37 -11.41 -8.89
CA ASN A 388 5.92 -11.09 -8.89
C ASN A 388 5.09 -12.34 -8.76
#